data_AF-A0A1M7LKE2-F1
#
_entry.id   AF-A0A1M7LKE2-F1
#
_cell.length_a   1.000
_cell.length_b   1.000
_cell.length_c   1.000
_cell.angle_alpha   90.00
_cell.angle_beta   90.00
_cell.angle_gamma   90.00
#
_symmetry.space_group_name_H-M   'P 1'
#
loop_
_entity.id
_entity.type
_entity.pdbx_description
1 polymer ?
#
loop_
_entity_poly.entity_id
_entity_poly.type
_entity_poly.pdbx_seq_one_letter_code
_entity_poly.pdbx_strand_id
1 'polypeptide(L)'
;MIEAPSLQPRAEQSAELAALMATYERQHGPVQTLPIVTAGNKQLPFVITSPGKPKAKPSRALRQQDHKRVELNTAKKRKAAERLAILQRMAPAGASINEMCDATGLSPKTVMDRLRDHRIKRGPKMNLEA
;
A
#
# COMPACT_ATOMS: atom_id res chain seq x y z
N MET A 1 30.82 -11.66 48.46
CA MET A 1 29.43 -12.12 48.35
C MET A 1 28.58 -10.89 48.11
N ILE A 2 28.02 -10.72 46.90
CA ILE A 2 27.18 -9.57 46.58
C ILE A 2 25.77 -9.96 47.02
N GLU A 3 25.24 -9.29 48.04
CA GLU A 3 23.85 -9.43 48.48
C GLU A 3 22.93 -9.18 47.30
N ALA A 4 22.11 -10.17 46.96
CA ALA A 4 21.06 -9.98 45.96
C ALA A 4 20.03 -8.99 46.53
N PRO A 5 19.66 -7.93 45.80
CA PRO A 5 18.63 -7.02 46.28
C PRO A 5 17.34 -7.81 46.51
N SER A 6 16.80 -7.72 47.73
CA SER A 6 15.52 -8.33 48.07
C SER A 6 14.46 -7.78 47.12
N LEU A 7 13.85 -8.67 46.33
CA LEU A 7 12.78 -8.30 45.42
C LEU A 7 11.57 -7.93 46.28
N GLN A 8 11.38 -6.63 46.51
CA GLN A 8 10.20 -6.13 47.19
C GLN A 8 8.93 -6.54 46.42
N PRO A 9 7.85 -6.92 47.12
CA PRO A 9 6.54 -7.12 46.52
C PRO A 9 6.09 -5.88 45.75
N ARG A 10 5.51 -6.10 44.56
CA ARG A 10 5.02 -5.03 43.68
C ARG A 10 4.06 -4.05 44.39
N ALA A 11 3.29 -4.55 45.37
CA ALA A 11 2.35 -3.75 46.14
C ALA A 11 3.07 -2.66 46.96
N GLU A 12 4.18 -3.00 47.61
CA GLU A 12 4.97 -2.07 48.42
C GLU A 12 5.60 -0.98 47.54
N GLN A 13 6.20 -1.37 46.41
CA GLN A 13 6.76 -0.44 45.43
C GLN A 13 5.70 0.53 44.87
N SER A 14 4.48 0.05 44.64
CA SER A 14 3.40 0.90 44.14
C SER A 14 2.93 1.92 45.18
N ALA A 15 2.92 1.54 46.46
CA ALA A 15 2.54 2.43 47.56
C ALA A 15 3.60 3.51 47.80
N GLU A 16 4.88 3.14 47.79
CA GLU A 16 6.00 4.07 47.89
C GLU A 16 6.00 5.09 46.74
N LEU A 17 5.79 4.62 45.50
CA LEU A 17 5.69 5.48 44.33
C LEU A 17 4.49 6.45 44.44
N ALA A 18 3.33 5.96 44.88
CA ALA A 18 2.15 6.80 45.06
C ALA A 18 2.37 7.89 46.12
N ALA A 19 3.08 7.57 47.21
CA ALA A 19 3.44 8.54 48.23
C ALA A 19 4.39 9.62 47.67
N LEU A 20 5.40 9.23 46.88
CA LEU A 20 6.31 10.17 46.22
C LEU A 20 5.60 11.06 45.19
N MET A 21 4.65 10.52 44.43
CA MET A 21 3.85 11.32 43.50
C MET A 21 2.96 12.32 44.23
N ALA A 22 2.34 11.93 45.35
CA ALA A 22 1.50 12.80 46.14
C ALA A 22 2.28 13.96 46.78
N THR A 23 3.52 13.74 47.22
CA THR A 23 4.36 14.84 47.73
C THR A 23 4.78 15.79 46.62
N TYR A 24 5.11 15.25 45.44
CA TYR A 24 5.46 16.04 44.27
C TYR A 24 4.29 16.92 43.78
N GLU A 25 3.08 16.35 43.71
CA GLU A 25 1.87 17.08 43.29
C GLU A 25 1.50 18.20 44.26
N ARG A 26 1.76 18.03 45.56
CA ARG A 26 1.57 19.11 46.55
C ARG A 26 2.53 20.27 46.34
N GLN A 27 3.75 20.01 45.87
CA GLN A 27 4.78 21.04 45.67
C GLN A 27 4.66 21.74 44.31
N HIS A 28 4.31 21.00 43.27
CA HIS A 28 4.37 21.47 41.87
C HIS A 28 3.00 21.57 41.19
N GLY A 29 1.92 21.17 41.87
CA GLY A 29 0.58 21.08 41.30
C GLY A 29 0.32 19.74 40.59
N PRO A 30 -0.89 19.54 40.06
CA PRO A 30 -1.31 18.28 39.47
C PRO A 30 -0.45 17.94 38.23
N VAL A 31 0.08 16.72 38.18
CA VAL A 31 0.87 16.25 37.05
C VAL A 31 -0.05 15.96 35.87
N GLN A 32 0.06 16.78 34.82
CA GLN A 32 -0.63 16.51 33.57
C GLN A 32 0.11 15.41 32.82
N THR A 33 -0.58 14.30 32.55
CA THR A 33 -0.05 13.21 31.71
C THR A 33 -0.73 13.25 30.34
N LEU A 34 0.07 13.07 29.29
CA LEU A 34 -0.45 12.91 27.94
C LEU A 34 -0.81 11.42 27.73
N PRO A 35 -1.92 11.12 27.03
CA PRO A 35 -2.29 9.74 26.76
C PRO A 35 -1.22 9.06 25.91
N ILE A 36 -0.83 7.84 26.31
CA ILE A 36 0.03 6.99 25.49
C ILE A 36 -0.77 6.59 24.25
N VAL A 37 -0.31 7.01 23.07
CA VAL A 37 -0.93 6.66 21.81
C VAL A 37 -0.72 5.16 21.55
N THR A 38 -1.74 4.36 21.84
CA THR A 38 -1.71 2.90 21.64
C THR A 38 -2.14 2.53 20.22
N ALA A 39 -1.30 1.74 19.55
CA ALA A 39 -1.43 0.84 18.38
C ALA A 39 -2.37 1.16 17.17
N GLY A 40 -3.35 2.06 17.25
CA GLY A 40 -4.23 2.44 16.13
C GLY A 40 -3.70 3.62 15.31
N ASN A 41 -2.86 4.46 15.90
CA ASN A 41 -2.20 5.57 15.23
C ASN A 41 -0.81 5.10 14.75
N LYS A 42 -0.68 4.80 13.45
CA LYS A 42 0.57 4.33 12.83
C LYS A 42 1.67 5.39 12.78
N GLN A 43 1.39 6.61 13.23
CA GLN A 43 2.30 7.74 13.11
C GLN A 43 2.88 8.04 14.50
N LEU A 44 4.05 7.45 14.76
CA LEU A 44 4.88 7.86 15.89
C LEU A 44 5.27 9.34 15.65
N PRO A 45 5.07 10.25 16.63
CA PRO A 45 5.32 11.68 16.46
C PRO A 45 6.80 12.01 16.16
N PHE A 46 7.70 11.09 16.44
CA PHE A 46 9.10 11.16 16.05
C PHE A 46 9.58 9.77 15.61
N VAL A 47 10.29 9.71 14.49
CA VAL A 47 10.95 8.48 14.03
C VAL A 47 12.36 8.48 14.61
N ILE A 48 12.62 7.65 15.62
CA ILE A 48 13.98 7.43 16.12
C ILE A 48 14.76 6.67 15.04
N THR A 49 15.38 7.39 14.12
CA THR A 49 16.43 6.83 13.26
C THR A 49 17.75 6.98 13.98
N SER A 50 18.43 5.86 14.26
CA SER A 50 19.80 5.91 14.77
C SER A 50 20.72 6.20 13.59
N PRO A 51 21.51 7.30 13.61
CA PRO A 51 22.49 7.55 12.57
C PRO A 51 23.58 6.48 12.69
N GLY A 52 23.59 5.51 11.79
CA GLY A 52 24.62 4.45 11.72
C GLY A 52 24.10 3.02 11.66
N LYS A 53 22.82 2.74 11.94
CA LYS A 53 22.27 1.39 11.75
C LYS A 53 21.69 1.23 10.34
N PRO A 54 22.10 0.20 9.57
CA PRO A 54 21.52 -0.06 8.26
C PRO A 54 20.02 -0.35 8.42
N LYS A 55 19.21 0.22 7.52
CA LYS A 55 17.76 -0.03 7.48
C LYS A 55 17.50 -1.53 7.49
N ALA A 56 16.62 -1.99 8.37
CA ALA A 56 16.26 -3.39 8.45
C ALA A 56 15.77 -3.87 7.08
N LYS A 57 16.41 -4.92 6.56
CA LYS A 57 16.00 -5.54 5.30
C LYS A 57 14.56 -6.04 5.47
N PRO A 58 13.66 -5.81 4.49
CA PRO A 58 12.29 -6.30 4.58
C PRO A 58 12.31 -7.82 4.73
N SER A 59 11.37 -8.34 5.53
CA SER A 59 11.28 -9.77 5.84
C SER A 59 11.13 -10.60 4.56
N ARG A 60 11.56 -11.87 4.61
CA ARG A 60 11.46 -12.79 3.47
C ARG A 60 10.02 -12.94 2.97
N ALA A 61 9.05 -12.92 3.87
CA ALA A 61 7.63 -12.99 3.55
C ALA A 61 7.15 -11.76 2.76
N LEU A 62 7.60 -10.55 3.13
CA LEU A 62 7.22 -9.32 2.42
C LEU A 62 7.78 -9.33 0.99
N ARG A 63 9.05 -9.74 0.82
CA ARG A 63 9.66 -9.86 -0.52
C ARG A 63 8.91 -10.83 -1.44
N GLN A 64 8.44 -11.97 -0.91
CA GLN A 64 7.67 -12.94 -1.70
C GLN A 64 6.33 -12.38 -2.17
N GLN A 65 5.65 -11.58 -1.34
CA GLN A 65 4.41 -10.91 -1.73
C GLN A 65 4.66 -9.87 -2.83
N ASP A 66 5.73 -9.08 -2.70
CA ASP A 66 6.10 -8.09 -3.71
C ASP A 66 6.44 -8.75 -5.05
N HIS A 67 7.21 -9.85 -5.05
CA HIS A 67 7.50 -10.61 -6.27
C HIS A 67 6.24 -11.13 -6.97
N LYS A 68 5.31 -11.75 -6.22
CA LYS A 68 4.03 -12.22 -6.78
C LYS A 68 3.19 -11.07 -7.35
N ARG A 69 3.16 -9.92 -6.69
CA ARG A 69 2.45 -8.72 -7.18
C ARG A 69 3.09 -8.16 -8.45
N VAL A 70 4.41 -8.15 -8.54
CA VAL A 70 5.16 -7.73 -9.73
C VAL A 70 4.84 -8.67 -10.91
N GLU A 71 4.84 -9.98 -10.71
CA GLU A 71 4.50 -10.97 -11.74
C GLU A 71 3.05 -10.84 -12.25
N LEU A 72 2.09 -10.64 -11.35
CA LEU A 72 0.70 -10.39 -11.75
C LEU A 72 0.56 -9.09 -12.58
N ASN A 73 1.33 -8.06 -12.22
CA ASN A 73 1.34 -6.80 -12.95
C ASN A 73 1.98 -6.92 -14.33
N THR A 74 3.04 -7.73 -14.49
CA THR A 74 3.65 -7.95 -15.80
C THR A 74 2.72 -8.74 -16.72
N ALA A 75 2.04 -9.77 -16.22
CA ALA A 75 1.08 -10.55 -17.00
C ALA A 75 -0.11 -9.70 -17.48
N LYS A 76 -0.67 -8.85 -16.60
CA LYS A 76 -1.75 -7.90 -16.97
C LYS A 76 -1.29 -6.89 -18.03
N LYS A 77 -0.07 -6.37 -17.92
CA LYS A 77 0.51 -5.46 -18.91
C LYS A 77 0.69 -6.13 -20.27
N ARG A 78 1.16 -7.39 -20.30
CA ARG A 78 1.31 -8.17 -21.55
C ARG A 78 -0.03 -8.36 -22.26
N LYS A 79 -1.07 -8.84 -21.56
CA LYS A 79 -2.42 -8.96 -22.14
C LYS A 79 -2.99 -7.63 -22.63
N ALA A 80 -2.71 -6.54 -21.92
CA ALA A 80 -3.15 -5.22 -22.34
C ALA A 80 -2.47 -4.77 -23.64
N ALA A 81 -1.17 -5.05 -23.79
CA ALA A 81 -0.39 -4.76 -24.99
C ALA A 81 -0.80 -5.63 -26.19
N GLU A 82 -1.08 -6.92 -25.98
CA GLU A 82 -1.60 -7.82 -27.02
C GLU A 82 -2.94 -7.30 -27.58
N ARG A 83 -3.88 -6.95 -26.70
CA ARG A 83 -5.17 -6.35 -27.10
C ARG A 83 -4.99 -5.03 -27.84
N LEU A 84 -4.02 -4.22 -27.44
CA LEU A 84 -3.70 -2.97 -28.13
C LEU A 84 -3.17 -3.22 -29.54
N ALA A 85 -2.27 -4.20 -29.72
CA ALA A 85 -1.75 -4.57 -31.03
C ALA A 85 -2.86 -5.03 -31.98
N ILE A 86 -3.84 -5.78 -31.46
CA ILE A 86 -5.05 -6.18 -32.23
C ILE A 86 -5.83 -4.94 -32.69
N LEU A 87 -6.10 -3.98 -31.79
CA LEU A 87 -6.81 -2.74 -32.13
C LEU A 87 -6.04 -1.88 -33.14
N GLN A 88 -4.71 -1.80 -33.02
CA GLN A 88 -3.85 -1.07 -33.95
C GLN A 88 -3.90 -1.64 -35.38
N ARG A 89 -4.15 -2.93 -35.53
CA ARG A 89 -4.33 -3.57 -36.84
C ARG A 89 -5.76 -3.42 -37.36
N MET A 90 -6.76 -3.64 -36.51
CA MET A 90 -8.18 -3.70 -36.94
C MET A 90 -8.81 -2.32 -37.16
N ALA A 91 -8.51 -1.34 -36.29
CA ALA A 91 -9.10 -0.01 -36.39
C ALA A 91 -8.78 0.72 -37.70
N PRO A 92 -7.52 0.78 -38.19
CA PRO A 92 -7.22 1.40 -39.49
C PRO A 92 -7.72 0.57 -40.67
N ALA A 93 -7.94 -0.74 -40.51
CA ALA A 93 -8.56 -1.59 -41.51
C ALA A 93 -10.08 -1.38 -41.67
N GLY A 94 -10.67 -0.47 -40.87
CA GLY A 94 -12.09 -0.12 -40.99
C GLY A 94 -13.03 -1.06 -40.24
N ALA A 95 -12.51 -1.93 -39.36
CA ALA A 95 -13.31 -2.86 -38.57
C ALA A 95 -14.38 -2.16 -37.72
N SER A 96 -15.50 -2.85 -37.52
CA SER A 96 -16.58 -2.37 -36.67
C SER A 96 -16.19 -2.43 -35.18
N ILE A 97 -16.88 -1.66 -34.33
CA ILE A 97 -16.63 -1.71 -32.88
C ILE A 97 -16.95 -3.11 -32.34
N ASN A 98 -17.99 -3.77 -32.86
CA ASN A 98 -18.41 -5.10 -32.41
C ASN A 98 -17.33 -6.15 -32.73
N GLU A 99 -16.78 -6.14 -33.94
CA GLU A 99 -15.68 -7.03 -34.32
C GLU A 99 -14.43 -6.82 -33.45
N MET A 100 -14.12 -5.55 -33.11
CA MET A 100 -13.03 -5.24 -32.20
C MET A 100 -13.30 -5.70 -30.76
N CYS A 101 -14.56 -5.67 -30.31
CA CYS A 101 -14.95 -6.23 -29.01
C CYS A 101 -14.76 -7.74 -28.99
N ASP A 102 -15.21 -8.44 -30.03
CA ASP A 102 -15.11 -9.90 -30.14
C ASP A 102 -13.65 -10.36 -30.18
N ALA A 103 -12.80 -9.66 -30.95
CA ALA A 103 -11.39 -9.97 -31.08
C ALA A 103 -10.57 -9.68 -29.80
N THR A 104 -10.98 -8.72 -28.97
CA THR A 104 -10.22 -8.31 -27.78
C THR A 104 -10.83 -8.80 -26.46
N GLY A 105 -12.09 -9.26 -26.48
CA GLY A 105 -12.88 -9.59 -25.29
C GLY A 105 -13.13 -8.37 -24.39
N LEU A 106 -13.13 -7.15 -24.96
CA LEU A 106 -13.35 -5.90 -24.24
C LEU A 106 -14.76 -5.37 -24.48
N SER A 107 -15.28 -4.58 -23.54
CA SER A 107 -16.56 -3.91 -23.74
C SER A 107 -16.44 -2.79 -24.80
N PRO A 108 -17.55 -2.43 -25.48
CA PRO A 108 -17.55 -1.38 -26.51
C PRO A 108 -16.99 -0.04 -26.00
N LYS A 109 -17.35 0.34 -24.76
CA LYS A 109 -16.82 1.53 -24.11
C LYS A 109 -15.29 1.47 -23.95
N THR A 110 -14.77 0.34 -23.47
CA THR A 110 -13.33 0.16 -23.27
C THR A 110 -12.55 0.17 -24.58
N VAL A 111 -13.13 -0.38 -25.66
CA VAL A 111 -12.54 -0.30 -26.99
C VAL A 111 -12.45 1.15 -27.46
N MET A 112 -13.54 1.92 -27.34
CA MET A 112 -13.56 3.34 -27.73
C MET A 112 -12.57 4.18 -26.91
N ASP A 113 -12.52 3.98 -25.59
CA ASP A 113 -11.59 4.67 -24.71
C ASP A 113 -10.13 4.37 -25.10
N ARG A 114 -9.79 3.10 -25.36
CA ARG A 114 -8.44 2.71 -25.81
C ARG A 114 -8.05 3.31 -27.17
N LEU A 115 -8.99 3.36 -28.12
CA LEU A 115 -8.71 3.99 -29.42
C LEU A 115 -8.42 5.50 -29.25
N ARG A 116 -9.13 6.17 -28.35
CA ARG A 116 -8.91 7.59 -28.02
C ARG A 116 -7.59 7.81 -27.30
N ASP A 117 -7.33 7.06 -26.23
CA ASP A 117 -6.15 7.19 -25.39
C ASP A 117 -4.86 6.96 -26.19
N HIS A 118 -4.89 6.00 -27.12
CA HIS A 118 -3.75 5.65 -27.96
C HIS A 118 -3.77 6.32 -29.34
N ARG A 119 -4.69 7.25 -29.58
CA ARG A 119 -4.82 8.04 -30.82
C ARG A 119 -4.86 7.19 -32.10
N ILE A 120 -5.51 6.03 -32.04
CA ILE A 120 -5.63 5.11 -33.17
C ILE A 120 -6.72 5.63 -34.10
N LYS A 121 -6.32 6.10 -35.29
CA LYS A 121 -7.27 6.56 -36.32
C LYS A 121 -8.02 5.37 -36.91
N ARG A 122 -9.35 5.50 -37.00
CA ARG A 122 -10.19 4.50 -37.66
C ARG A 122 -10.17 4.71 -39.17
N GLY A 123 -10.03 3.62 -39.92
CA GLY A 123 -10.18 3.62 -41.37
C GLY A 123 -11.62 3.85 -41.81
N PRO A 124 -11.86 4.03 -43.12
CA PRO A 124 -13.22 4.09 -43.66
C PRO A 124 -13.99 2.84 -43.26
N LYS A 125 -15.27 2.99 -42.89
CA LYS A 125 -16.10 1.85 -42.49
C LYS A 125 -16.13 0.86 -43.65
N MET A 126 -15.65 -0.35 -43.42
CA MET A 126 -15.90 -1.46 -44.33
C MET A 126 -17.39 -1.81 -44.19
N ASN A 127 -18.20 -1.35 -45.15
CA ASN A 127 -19.55 -1.87 -45.29
C ASN A 127 -19.41 -3.29 -45.84
N LEU A 128 -19.44 -4.29 -44.96
CA LEU A 128 -19.66 -5.67 -45.37
C LEU A 128 -21.15 -5.83 -45.71
N GLU A 129 -21.53 -5.35 -46.89
CA GLU A 129 -22.67 -5.91 -47.65
C GLU A 129 -22.08 -6.84 -48.71
N ALA A 130 -22.22 -8.14 -48.48
CA ALA A 130 -22.28 -9.21 -49.47
C ALA A 130 -22.77 -10.49 -48.79
#